data_AF-A0AAD3XWI0-F1
#
_entry.id   AF-A0AAD3XWI0-F1
#
_cell.length_a   1.000
_cell.length_b   1.000
_cell.length_c   1.000
_cell.angle_alpha   90.00
_cell.angle_beta   90.00
_cell.angle_gamma   90.00
#
_symmetry.space_group_name_H-M   'P 1'
#
loop_
_entity.id
_entity.type
_entity.pdbx_description
1 polymer ?
#
loop_
_entity_poly.entity_id
_entity_poly.type
_entity_poly.pdbx_seq_one_letter_code
_entity_poly.pdbx_strand_id
1 'polypeptide(L)'
;MGQSLEAFLQWKSLVSLLFGCTEAPFHTRSLLFTKFIKVIYYQLKYGFQKERTQSIGGRESALLFDDSWFSDDSFLHYLCKDFFSLVNEASVVDGDLLTWTRKLRELLENSLGWNFQLSSAVDGGHHEWDDEFAPVVEMVDEAYSDQASAS
;
A
#
# COMPACT_ATOMS: atom_id res chain seq x y z
N MET A 1 26.32 -2.77 1.07
CA MET A 1 25.26 -1.81 0.67
C MET A 1 25.06 -0.89 1.85
N GLY A 2 25.35 0.40 1.72
CA GLY A 2 25.20 1.37 2.81
C GLY A 2 23.73 1.59 3.13
N GLN A 3 23.39 1.65 4.42
CA GLN A 3 22.05 2.01 4.88
C GLN A 3 21.93 3.54 4.81
N SER A 4 21.39 4.04 3.71
CA SER A 4 21.06 5.46 3.57
C SER A 4 19.55 5.64 3.75
N LEU A 5 19.16 6.37 4.80
CA LEU A 5 17.77 6.76 5.03
C LEU A 5 17.23 7.57 3.85
N GLU A 6 18.03 8.49 3.31
CA GLU A 6 17.64 9.30 2.16
C GLU A 6 17.35 8.43 0.93
N ALA A 7 18.18 7.42 0.66
CA ALA A 7 17.95 6.50 -0.45
C ALA A 7 16.65 5.69 -0.25
N PHE A 8 16.35 5.30 0.99
CA PHE A 8 15.09 4.63 1.31
C PHE A 8 13.88 5.55 1.09
N LEU A 9 13.94 6.80 1.55
CA LEU A 9 12.86 7.77 1.35
C LEU A 9 12.63 8.07 -0.13
N GLN A 10 13.70 8.20 -0.93
CA GLN A 10 13.60 8.37 -2.38
C GLN A 10 12.95 7.14 -3.05
N TRP A 11 13.36 5.94 -2.64
CA TRP A 11 12.74 4.71 -3.12
C TRP A 11 11.25 4.64 -2.77
N LYS A 12 10.88 4.96 -1.52
CA LYS A 12 9.48 5.03 -1.07
C LYS A 12 8.66 6.03 -1.89
N SER A 13 9.19 7.22 -2.15
CA SER A 13 8.53 8.23 -2.98
C SER A 13 8.29 7.75 -4.42
N LEU A 14 9.28 7.09 -5.03
CA LEU A 14 9.15 6.54 -6.38
C LEU A 14 8.10 5.42 -6.43
N VAL A 15 8.12 4.53 -5.44
CA VAL A 15 7.15 3.43 -5.32
C VAL A 15 5.73 3.99 -5.16
N SER A 16 5.56 5.00 -4.31
CA SER A 16 4.28 5.66 -4.07
C SER A 16 3.76 6.34 -5.35
N LEU A 17 4.62 7.08 -6.05
CA LEU A 17 4.26 7.75 -7.31
C LEU A 17 3.76 6.76 -8.37
N LEU A 18 4.50 5.66 -8.56
CA LEU A 18 4.17 4.68 -9.59
C LEU A 18 2.91 3.91 -9.22
N PHE A 19 2.80 3.37 -8.00
CA PHE A 19 1.57 2.66 -7.61
C PHE A 19 0.33 3.57 -7.52
N GLY A 20 0.49 4.88 -7.33
CA GLY A 20 -0.60 5.85 -7.36
C GLY A 20 -1.13 6.20 -8.76
N CYS A 21 -0.51 5.70 -9.83
CA CYS A 21 -0.98 5.96 -11.19
C CYS A 21 -2.15 5.02 -11.57
N THR A 22 -3.32 5.58 -11.84
CA THR A 22 -4.53 4.81 -12.18
C THR A 22 -4.66 4.50 -13.68
N GLU A 23 -4.22 5.42 -14.55
CA GLU A 23 -4.42 5.32 -16.01
C GLU A 23 -3.18 4.81 -16.76
N ALA A 24 -2.00 5.31 -16.38
CA ALA A 24 -0.74 5.01 -17.07
C ALA A 24 -0.40 3.50 -17.16
N PRO A 25 -0.69 2.65 -16.15
CA PRO A 25 -0.42 1.21 -16.23
C PRO A 25 -1.16 0.51 -17.36
N PHE A 26 -2.38 0.95 -17.69
CA PHE A 26 -3.26 0.25 -18.62
C PHE A 26 -3.28 0.86 -20.02
N HIS A 27 -3.06 2.17 -20.14
CA HIS A 27 -3.32 2.88 -21.39
C HIS A 27 -2.07 3.35 -22.13
N THR A 28 -1.07 3.88 -21.42
CA THR A 28 0.03 4.60 -22.08
C THR A 28 1.41 4.04 -21.81
N ARG A 29 1.62 3.35 -20.67
CA ARG A 29 2.96 2.98 -20.17
C ARG A 29 3.03 1.55 -19.59
N SER A 30 2.19 0.62 -20.04
CA SER A 30 2.14 -0.76 -19.53
C SER A 30 3.52 -1.43 -19.40
N LEU A 31 4.40 -1.31 -20.40
CA LEU A 31 5.74 -1.91 -20.36
C LEU A 31 6.63 -1.34 -19.24
N LEU A 32 6.51 -0.04 -18.94
CA LEU A 32 7.24 0.59 -17.84
C LEU A 32 6.77 0.00 -16.51
N PHE A 33 5.45 -0.13 -16.35
CA PHE A 33 4.85 -0.71 -15.15
C PHE A 33 5.22 -2.18 -14.97
N THR A 34 5.20 -2.99 -16.03
CA THR A 34 5.65 -4.38 -15.99
C THR A 34 7.11 -4.49 -15.53
N LYS A 35 7.99 -3.61 -16.02
CA LYS A 35 9.40 -3.58 -15.59
C LYS A 35 9.55 -3.09 -14.15
N PHE A 36 8.78 -2.08 -13.76
CA PHE A 36 8.76 -1.56 -12.40
C PHE A 36 8.33 -2.65 -11.39
N ILE A 37 7.22 -3.34 -11.64
CA ILE A 37 6.73 -4.42 -10.78
C ILE A 37 7.75 -5.54 -10.67
N LYS A 38 8.43 -5.92 -11.78
CA LYS A 38 9.54 -6.87 -11.74
C LYS A 38 10.65 -6.42 -10.79
N VAL A 39 11.06 -5.15 -10.87
CA VAL A 39 12.11 -4.59 -9.99
C VAL A 39 11.69 -4.67 -8.53
N ILE A 40 10.48 -4.24 -8.19
CA ILE A 40 9.95 -4.31 -6.82
C ILE A 40 9.88 -5.76 -6.34
N TYR A 41 9.36 -6.67 -7.14
CA TYR A 41 9.32 -8.10 -6.83
C TYR A 41 10.72 -8.64 -6.46
N TYR A 42 11.73 -8.37 -7.28
CA TYR A 42 13.08 -8.88 -7.01
C TYR A 42 13.76 -8.19 -5.83
N GLN A 43 13.54 -6.89 -5.63
CA GLN A 43 14.07 -6.15 -4.47
C GLN A 43 13.52 -6.72 -3.17
N LEU A 44 12.20 -6.90 -3.09
CA LEU A 44 11.53 -7.45 -1.91
C LEU A 44 11.90 -8.92 -1.69
N LYS A 45 11.88 -9.74 -2.76
CA LYS A 45 12.26 -11.15 -2.68
C LYS A 45 13.67 -11.32 -2.13
N TYR A 46 14.61 -10.51 -2.63
CA TYR A 46 15.99 -10.54 -2.14
C TYR A 46 16.07 -10.10 -0.67
N GLY A 47 15.36 -9.03 -0.30
CA GLY A 47 15.28 -8.57 1.08
C GLY A 47 14.79 -9.67 2.04
N PHE A 48 13.66 -10.31 1.73
CA PHE A 48 13.07 -11.37 2.56
C PHE A 48 13.93 -12.64 2.65
N GLN A 49 14.63 -13.00 1.56
CA GLN A 49 15.55 -14.15 1.56
C GLN A 49 16.77 -13.89 2.44
N LYS A 50 17.30 -12.66 2.39
CA LYS A 50 18.45 -12.26 3.20
C LYS A 50 18.11 -12.30 4.70
N GLU A 51 16.91 -11.86 5.07
CA GLU A 51 16.41 -11.93 6.45
C GLU A 51 16.32 -13.38 6.97
N ARG A 52 15.67 -14.29 6.22
CA ARG A 52 15.59 -15.72 6.58
C ARG A 52 16.96 -16.37 6.76
N THR A 53 17.93 -16.02 5.90
CA THR A 53 19.29 -16.57 5.98
C THR A 53 20.04 -16.03 7.19
N GLN A 54 19.81 -14.78 7.58
CA GLN A 54 20.44 -14.16 8.75
C GLN A 54 19.84 -14.63 10.08
N SER A 55 18.54 -14.95 10.11
CA SER A 55 17.88 -15.58 11.26
C SER A 55 18.53 -16.92 11.66
N ILE A 56 18.98 -17.70 10.68
CA ILE A 56 19.65 -19.00 10.90
C ILE A 56 21.14 -18.82 11.30
N GLY A 57 21.75 -17.68 10.97
CA GLY A 57 23.20 -17.44 11.06
C GLY A 57 23.68 -16.66 12.28
N GLY A 58 22.81 -16.30 13.23
CA GLY A 58 23.21 -15.68 14.50
C GLY A 58 24.05 -14.40 14.36
N ARG A 59 23.84 -13.61 13.30
CA ARG A 59 24.55 -12.34 13.10
C ARG A 59 23.55 -11.23 12.84
N GLU A 60 23.37 -10.46 13.89
CA GLU A 60 22.59 -9.23 14.01
C GLU A 60 22.83 -8.31 12.80
N SER A 61 21.92 -8.39 11.83
CA SER A 61 21.80 -7.44 10.71
C SER A 61 20.36 -7.39 10.22
N ALA A 62 19.41 -7.54 11.17
CA ALA A 62 17.97 -7.31 11.01
C ALA A 62 17.64 -5.83 10.75
N LEU A 63 18.39 -5.19 9.87
CA LEU A 63 18.36 -3.75 9.62
C LEU A 63 17.94 -3.45 8.17
N LEU A 64 17.26 -4.38 7.49
CA LEU A 64 16.69 -4.13 6.16
C LEU A 64 15.18 -3.90 6.20
N PHE A 65 14.48 -4.64 7.05
CA PHE A 65 13.06 -4.45 7.34
C PHE A 65 12.90 -4.33 8.84
N ASP A 66 12.36 -3.20 9.27
CA ASP A 66 11.94 -2.96 10.64
C ASP A 66 10.54 -3.57 10.86
N ASP A 67 10.13 -3.78 12.11
CA ASP A 67 8.85 -4.38 12.48
C ASP A 67 7.66 -3.63 11.84
N SER A 68 7.83 -2.33 11.57
CA SER A 68 6.89 -1.47 10.85
C SER A 68 6.51 -1.96 9.44
N TRP A 69 7.34 -2.78 8.80
CA TRP A 69 7.03 -3.37 7.49
C TRP A 69 6.05 -4.53 7.55
N PHE A 70 5.99 -5.23 8.68
CA PHE A 70 5.11 -6.38 8.89
C PHE A 70 3.74 -5.96 9.42
N SER A 71 3.59 -4.68 9.81
CA SER A 71 2.32 -4.10 10.19
C SER A 71 1.37 -4.00 8.99
N ASP A 72 0.07 -4.18 9.24
CA ASP A 72 -0.99 -3.90 8.27
C ASP A 72 -1.10 -2.40 7.92
N ASP A 73 -0.51 -1.54 8.77
CA ASP A 73 -0.35 -0.08 8.58
C ASP A 73 0.92 0.27 7.76
N SER A 74 1.49 -0.69 7.05
CA SER A 74 2.62 -0.45 6.16
C SER A 74 2.17 0.35 4.94
N PHE A 75 2.87 1.45 4.63
CA PHE A 75 2.61 2.22 3.40
C PHE A 75 2.58 1.34 2.14
N LEU A 76 3.41 0.28 2.11
CA LEU A 76 3.49 -0.63 0.98
C LEU A 76 2.24 -1.53 0.89
N HIS A 77 1.66 -1.91 2.03
CA HIS A 77 0.41 -2.67 2.07
C HIS A 77 -0.72 -1.88 1.40
N TYR A 78 -0.93 -0.62 1.79
CA TYR A 78 -1.94 0.24 1.16
C TYR A 78 -1.72 0.45 -0.34
N LEU A 79 -0.50 0.82 -0.75
CA LEU A 79 -0.18 1.02 -2.16
C LEU A 79 -0.40 -0.24 -3.01
N CYS A 80 0.02 -1.40 -2.48
CA CYS A 80 -0.18 -2.66 -3.18
C CYS A 80 -1.66 -3.02 -3.22
N LYS A 81 -2.41 -2.86 -2.14
CA LYS A 81 -3.86 -3.13 -2.08
C LYS A 81 -4.61 -2.34 -3.14
N ASP A 82 -4.41 -1.03 -3.19
CA ASP A 82 -5.11 -0.16 -4.14
C ASP A 82 -4.74 -0.49 -5.58
N PHE A 83 -3.45 -0.66 -5.87
CA PHE A 83 -2.99 -1.04 -7.20
C PHE A 83 -3.51 -2.41 -7.64
N PHE A 84 -3.59 -3.36 -6.71
CA PHE A 84 -4.10 -4.70 -6.93
C PHE A 84 -5.60 -4.74 -7.23
N SER A 85 -6.39 -3.90 -6.55
CA SER A 85 -7.81 -3.70 -6.85
C SER A 85 -7.97 -3.06 -8.23
N LEU A 86 -7.21 -2.01 -8.52
CA LEU A 86 -7.20 -1.31 -9.80
C LEU A 86 -6.90 -2.26 -10.98
N VAL A 87 -5.88 -3.11 -10.87
CA VAL A 87 -5.53 -4.12 -11.90
C VAL A 87 -6.63 -5.16 -12.07
N ASN A 88 -7.39 -5.48 -11.01
CA ASN A 88 -8.47 -6.45 -11.09
C ASN A 88 -9.76 -5.86 -11.68
N GLU A 89 -10.04 -4.59 -11.41
CA GLU A 89 -11.21 -3.87 -11.93
C GLU A 89 -11.03 -3.42 -13.38
N ALA A 90 -9.79 -3.32 -13.86
CA ALA A 90 -9.48 -2.93 -15.22
C ALA A 90 -10.04 -3.94 -16.25
N SER A 91 -10.78 -3.43 -17.24
CA SER A 91 -11.42 -4.24 -18.28
C SER A 91 -10.43 -4.89 -19.25
N VAL A 92 -9.30 -4.23 -19.51
CA VAL A 92 -8.23 -4.69 -20.38
C VAL A 92 -6.90 -4.42 -19.70
N VAL A 93 -6.13 -5.49 -19.46
CA VAL A 93 -4.82 -5.42 -18.84
C VAL A 93 -3.83 -6.21 -19.67
N ASP A 94 -2.62 -5.66 -19.84
CA ASP A 94 -1.50 -6.37 -20.43
C ASP A 94 -1.21 -7.67 -19.67
N GLY A 95 -1.05 -8.78 -20.40
CA GLY A 95 -0.90 -10.11 -19.80
C GLY A 95 0.36 -10.27 -18.95
N ASP A 96 1.46 -9.61 -19.34
CA ASP A 96 2.68 -9.61 -18.54
C ASP A 96 2.49 -8.77 -17.27
N LEU A 97 1.88 -7.59 -17.39
CA LEU A 97 1.56 -6.74 -16.24
C LEU A 97 0.73 -7.49 -15.21
N LEU A 98 -0.34 -8.17 -15.66
CA LEU A 98 -1.20 -8.97 -14.81
C LEU A 98 -0.43 -10.13 -14.15
N THR A 99 0.41 -10.84 -14.91
CA THR A 99 1.21 -11.96 -14.40
C THR A 99 2.20 -11.51 -13.33
N TRP A 100 2.89 -10.39 -13.55
CA TRP A 100 3.87 -9.87 -12.58
C TRP A 100 3.20 -9.27 -11.36
N THR A 101 2.03 -8.66 -11.51
CA THR A 101 1.21 -8.18 -10.39
C THR A 101 0.80 -9.34 -9.49
N ARG A 102 0.35 -10.46 -10.07
CA ARG A 102 0.02 -11.69 -9.30
C ARG A 102 1.24 -12.26 -8.56
N LYS A 103 2.40 -12.34 -9.23
CA LYS A 103 3.64 -12.80 -8.58
C LYS A 103 4.06 -11.89 -7.42
N LEU A 104 3.89 -10.58 -7.56
CA LEU A 104 4.17 -9.63 -6.49
C LEU A 104 3.21 -9.83 -5.32
N ARG A 105 1.91 -9.97 -5.58
CA ARG A 105 0.91 -10.28 -4.55
C ARG A 105 1.27 -11.55 -3.80
N GLU A 106 1.47 -12.66 -4.51
CA GLU A 106 1.83 -13.95 -3.91
C GLU A 106 3.10 -13.85 -3.07
N LEU A 107 4.10 -13.08 -3.51
CA LEU A 107 5.32 -12.87 -2.72
C LEU A 107 4.99 -12.21 -1.38
N LEU A 108 4.21 -11.13 -1.40
CA LEU A 108 3.85 -10.37 -0.20
C LEU A 108 3.01 -11.21 0.76
N GLU A 109 1.98 -11.90 0.27
CA GLU A 109 1.12 -12.77 1.09
C GLU A 109 1.93 -13.91 1.74
N ASN A 110 2.83 -14.56 0.98
CA ASN A 110 3.63 -15.68 1.50
C ASN A 110 4.78 -15.25 2.42
N SER A 111 5.21 -13.99 2.39
CA SER A 111 6.36 -13.51 3.17
C SER A 111 5.97 -12.69 4.38
N LEU A 112 4.91 -11.88 4.26
CA LEU A 112 4.45 -10.96 5.30
C LEU A 112 3.14 -11.41 5.95
N GLY A 113 2.43 -12.40 5.37
CA GLY A 113 1.15 -12.86 5.90
C GLY A 113 -0.02 -11.92 5.60
N TRP A 114 0.19 -10.90 4.76
CA TRP A 114 -0.86 -9.99 4.31
C TRP A 114 -1.95 -10.73 3.53
N ASN A 115 -3.17 -10.16 3.53
CA ASN A 115 -4.29 -10.69 2.77
C ASN A 115 -4.89 -9.61 1.86
N PHE A 116 -4.61 -9.70 0.56
CA PHE A 116 -5.19 -8.81 -0.42
C PHE A 116 -6.46 -9.44 -0.99
N GLN A 117 -7.54 -9.40 -0.22
CA GLN A 117 -8.86 -9.83 -0.69
C GLN A 117 -9.20 -9.07 -1.99
N LEU A 118 -9.16 -9.77 -3.12
CA LEU A 118 -9.82 -9.31 -4.32
C LEU A 118 -11.30 -9.50 -4.05
N SER A 119 -12.08 -8.43 -4.05
CA SER A 119 -13.53 -8.48 -3.90
C SER A 119 -14.11 -9.44 -4.94
N SER A 120 -14.29 -10.69 -4.52
CA SER A 120 -15.24 -11.60 -5.10
C SER A 120 -16.56 -10.86 -5.02
N ALA A 121 -17.14 -10.51 -6.17
CA ALA A 121 -18.48 -9.98 -6.25
C ALA A 121 -19.38 -10.77 -5.28
N VAL A 122 -20.07 -10.07 -4.39
CA VAL A 122 -20.74 -10.57 -3.17
C VAL A 122 -19.84 -10.55 -1.92
N ASP A 123 -19.54 -9.35 -1.41
CA ASP A 123 -19.84 -9.06 0.00
C ASP A 123 -20.00 -7.56 0.20
N GLY A 124 -21.23 -7.14 0.52
CA GLY A 124 -21.52 -5.78 0.95
C GLY A 124 -21.26 -5.69 2.45
N GLY A 125 -20.05 -5.29 2.83
CA GLY A 125 -19.66 -5.04 4.22
C GLY A 125 -18.80 -3.78 4.29
N HIS A 126 -19.22 -2.83 5.11
CA HIS A 126 -18.61 -1.51 5.31
C HIS A 126 -17.08 -1.53 5.41
N HIS A 127 -16.43 -0.65 4.65
CA HIS A 127 -15.02 -0.29 4.86
C HIS A 127 -14.97 0.73 6.02
N GLU A 128 -14.81 0.26 7.25
CA GLU A 128 -14.72 1.10 8.46
C GLU A 128 -13.33 1.76 8.64
N TRP A 129 -12.80 2.44 7.62
CA TRP A 129 -11.54 3.21 7.75
C TRP A 129 -11.54 4.56 7.02
N ASP A 130 -12.71 5.18 6.83
CA ASP A 130 -12.81 6.50 6.17
C ASP A 130 -12.96 7.68 7.17
N ASP A 131 -12.81 7.44 8.47
CA ASP A 131 -13.01 8.49 9.50
C ASP A 131 -11.70 9.08 10.04
N GLU A 132 -10.53 8.66 9.55
CA GLU A 132 -9.23 9.20 9.99
C GLU A 132 -9.00 10.64 9.47
N PHE A 133 -9.65 11.03 8.37
CA PHE A 133 -9.51 12.35 7.73
C PHE A 133 -10.78 13.20 7.81
N ALA A 134 -11.79 12.79 8.58
CA ALA A 134 -12.99 13.58 8.77
C ALA A 134 -12.67 14.86 9.56
N PRO A 135 -13.10 16.05 9.09
CA PRO A 135 -12.89 17.28 9.83
C PRO A 135 -13.66 17.24 11.15
N VAL A 136 -12.98 17.55 12.26
CA VAL A 136 -13.62 17.71 13.57
C VAL A 136 -14.63 18.85 13.50
N VAL A 137 -15.91 18.53 13.68
CA VAL A 137 -16.99 19.52 13.75
C VAL A 137 -17.02 20.10 15.16
N GLU A 138 -16.50 21.31 15.34
CA GLU A 138 -16.71 22.07 16.58
C GLU A 138 -18.10 22.71 16.57
N MET A 139 -18.98 22.28 17.48
CA MET A 139 -20.25 22.96 17.70
C MET A 139 -19.99 24.25 18.48
N VAL A 140 -20.06 25.38 17.80
CA VAL A 140 -20.08 26.69 18.45
C VAL A 140 -21.48 26.88 19.03
N ASP A 141 -21.60 26.85 20.36
CA ASP A 141 -22.86 27.14 21.04
C ASP A 141 -23.31 28.57 20.71
N GLU A 142 -24.24 28.72 19.78
CA GLU A 142 -25.02 29.94 19.60
C GLU A 142 -25.98 30.07 20.79
N ALA A 143 -25.52 30.76 21.83
CA ALA A 143 -26.38 31.24 22.91
C ALA A 143 -27.38 32.29 22.37
N TYR A 144 -28.50 31.82 21.84
CA TYR A 144 -29.70 32.64 21.64
C TYR A 144 -30.26 33.01 23.01
N SER A 145 -29.87 34.19 23.49
CA SER A 145 -30.58 34.88 24.57
C SER A 145 -31.62 35.81 23.97
N ASP A 146 -32.75 35.21 23.55
CA ASP A 146 -33.94 35.94 23.16
C ASP A 146 -34.70 36.36 24.43
N GLN A 147 -34.34 37.50 25.02
CA GLN A 147 -35.15 38.13 26.06
C GLN A 147 -36.37 38.79 25.42
N ALA A 148 -37.45 38.03 25.28
CA ALA A 148 -38.78 38.56 25.05
C ALA A 148 -39.54 38.70 26.39
N SER A 149 -39.64 39.95 26.85
CA SER A 149 -40.74 40.59 27.57
C SER A 149 -41.61 39.79 28.56
N ALA A 150 -41.67 40.27 29.82
CA ALA A 150 -42.92 40.25 30.59
C ALA A 150 -43.01 41.52 31.45
N SER A 151 -44.14 42.21 31.30
CA SER A 151 -44.59 43.39 32.05
C SER A 151 -44.90 43.10 33.52
#